data_AF-B1V1C2-F1
#
_entry.id   AF-B1V1C2-F1
#
_cell.length_a   1.000
_cell.length_b   1.000
_cell.length_c   1.000
_cell.angle_alpha   90.00
_cell.angle_beta   90.00
_cell.angle_gamma   90.00
#
_symmetry.space_group_name_H-M   'P 1'
#
loop_
_entity.id
_entity.type
_entity.pdbx_description
1 polymer ?
#
loop_
_entity_poly.entity_id
_entity_poly.type
_entity_poly.pdbx_seq_one_letter_code
_entity_poly.pdbx_strand_id
1 'polypeptide(L)'
;MKEHLTAKILNVILILGIILTFFALLGTPLIATAFFKSAFGILNHSLIFKVSFCIYLCAIPYIIALFKLNKLCKLVIKNKSFSNESITCLKTIAICVFSEMLIFIFASLFLKFNTNIFNDFTMIPIMILISIICIPLTLLCLVFAELFYNAKEIKDENDQTI
;
A
#
# COMPACT_ATOMS: atom_id res chain seq x y z
N MET A 1 22.31 4.06 21.68
CA MET A 1 21.13 3.43 22.32
C MET A 1 19.79 3.85 21.70
N LYS A 2 19.56 5.14 21.36
CA LYS A 2 18.29 5.62 20.76
C LYS A 2 17.98 5.05 19.36
N GLU A 3 18.99 4.84 18.51
CA GLU A 3 18.79 4.34 17.13
C GLU A 3 18.19 2.92 17.08
N HIS A 4 18.57 2.06 18.02
CA HIS A 4 18.07 0.69 18.09
C HIS A 4 16.61 0.61 18.58
N LEU A 5 16.11 1.69 19.22
CA LEU A 5 14.72 1.80 19.70
C LEU A 5 13.78 2.15 18.55
N THR A 6 14.13 3.15 17.73
CA THR A 6 13.32 3.58 16.57
C THR A 6 13.10 2.44 15.59
N ALA A 7 14.15 1.68 15.30
CA ALA A 7 14.08 0.55 14.37
C ALA A 7 13.23 -0.62 14.93
N LYS A 8 13.24 -0.82 16.26
CA LYS A 8 12.40 -1.80 16.95
C LYS A 8 10.91 -1.37 16.93
N ILE A 9 10.62 -0.10 17.17
CA ILE A 9 9.27 0.47 17.08
C ILE A 9 8.72 0.31 15.66
N LEU A 10 9.51 0.64 14.64
CA LEU A 10 9.12 0.51 13.25
C LEU A 10 8.74 -0.95 12.88
N ASN A 11 9.51 -1.92 13.35
CA ASN A 11 9.21 -3.33 13.16
C ASN A 11 7.91 -3.78 13.85
N VAL A 12 7.64 -3.27 15.07
CA VAL A 12 6.38 -3.56 15.79
C VAL A 12 5.18 -2.98 15.05
N ILE A 13 5.26 -1.73 14.60
CA ILE A 13 4.19 -1.07 13.82
C ILE A 13 3.91 -1.86 12.55
N LEU A 14 4.96 -2.34 11.87
CA LEU A 14 4.81 -3.11 10.66
C LEU A 14 4.18 -4.49 10.89
N ILE A 15 4.58 -5.21 11.94
CA ILE A 15 3.95 -6.49 12.32
C ILE A 15 2.48 -6.27 12.65
N LEU A 16 2.17 -5.23 13.42
CA LEU A 16 0.79 -4.87 13.73
C LEU A 16 -0.01 -4.55 12.46
N GLY A 17 0.59 -3.82 11.51
CA GLY A 17 -0.01 -3.56 10.20
C GLY A 17 -0.34 -4.84 9.44
N ILE A 18 0.59 -5.80 9.36
CA ILE A 18 0.36 -7.11 8.73
C ILE A 18 -0.80 -7.85 9.39
N ILE A 19 -0.83 -7.88 10.72
CA ILE A 19 -1.90 -8.55 11.49
C ILE A 19 -3.25 -7.89 11.20
N LEU A 20 -3.31 -6.56 11.24
CA LEU A 20 -4.53 -5.81 10.96
C LEU A 20 -5.04 -6.07 9.55
N THR A 21 -4.16 -6.04 8.54
CA THR A 21 -4.51 -6.35 7.16
C THR A 21 -5.04 -7.78 7.02
N PHE A 22 -4.42 -8.75 7.68
CA PHE A 22 -4.86 -10.14 7.64
C PHE A 22 -6.28 -10.31 8.17
N PHE A 23 -6.59 -9.71 9.33
CA PHE A 23 -7.94 -9.71 9.89
C PHE A 23 -8.94 -8.96 9.00
N ALA A 24 -8.54 -7.82 8.42
CA ALA A 24 -9.39 -7.07 7.51
C ALA A 24 -9.77 -7.88 6.25
N LEU A 25 -8.81 -8.62 5.67
CA LEU A 25 -9.05 -9.45 4.48
C LEU A 25 -9.92 -10.68 4.78
N LEU A 26 -9.75 -11.30 5.95
CA LEU A 26 -10.63 -12.38 6.39
C LEU A 26 -12.05 -11.88 6.68
N GLY A 27 -12.16 -10.69 7.28
CA GLY A 27 -13.45 -10.08 7.60
C GLY A 27 -14.19 -9.52 6.39
N THR A 28 -13.50 -9.25 5.27
CA THR A 28 -14.04 -8.57 4.08
C THR A 28 -15.40 -9.12 3.60
N PRO A 29 -15.60 -10.43 3.35
CA PRO A 29 -16.89 -10.94 2.87
C PRO A 29 -17.99 -10.79 3.92
N LEU A 30 -17.66 -10.93 5.20
CA LEU A 30 -18.60 -10.79 6.31
C LEU A 30 -19.05 -9.32 6.47
N ILE A 31 -18.08 -8.41 6.46
CA ILE A 31 -18.28 -6.96 6.58
C ILE A 31 -19.05 -6.44 5.36
N ALA A 32 -18.69 -6.87 4.14
CA ALA A 32 -19.40 -6.49 2.93
C ALA A 32 -20.87 -6.95 2.98
N THR A 33 -21.12 -8.21 3.37
CA THR A 33 -22.49 -8.74 3.48
C THR A 33 -23.30 -7.97 4.51
N ALA A 34 -22.73 -7.70 5.69
CA ALA A 34 -23.40 -6.94 6.75
C ALA A 34 -23.71 -5.51 6.30
N PHE A 35 -22.74 -4.83 5.67
CA PHE A 35 -22.89 -3.45 5.19
C PHE A 35 -23.97 -3.33 4.11
N PHE A 36 -23.97 -4.19 3.09
CA PHE A 36 -25.00 -4.13 2.04
C PHE A 36 -26.39 -4.45 2.57
N LYS A 37 -26.49 -5.40 3.51
CA LYS A 37 -27.74 -5.73 4.17
C LYS A 37 -28.27 -4.56 5.01
N SER A 38 -27.43 -3.89 5.79
CA SER A 38 -27.86 -2.80 6.68
C SER A 38 -28.10 -1.48 5.95
N ALA A 39 -27.19 -1.11 5.03
CA ALA A 39 -27.20 0.21 4.40
C ALA A 39 -28.20 0.29 3.24
N PHE A 40 -28.39 -0.80 2.51
CA PHE A 40 -29.23 -0.81 1.30
C PHE A 40 -30.41 -1.77 1.37
N GLY A 41 -30.48 -2.65 2.38
CA GLY A 41 -31.49 -3.72 2.44
C GLY A 41 -31.34 -4.77 1.33
N ILE A 42 -30.22 -4.75 0.60
CA ILE A 42 -29.98 -5.58 -0.59
C ILE A 42 -29.09 -6.76 -0.19
N LEU A 43 -29.59 -7.97 -0.42
CA LEU A 43 -28.85 -9.22 -0.23
C LEU A 43 -28.58 -9.87 -1.59
N ASN A 44 -27.85 -9.16 -2.44
CA ASN A 44 -27.47 -9.66 -3.76
C ASN A 44 -26.07 -10.29 -3.70
N HIS A 45 -26.03 -11.62 -3.67
CA HIS A 45 -24.77 -12.38 -3.61
C HIS A 45 -23.82 -12.06 -4.77
N SER A 46 -24.33 -11.78 -5.97
CA SER A 46 -23.50 -11.41 -7.13
C SER A 46 -22.79 -10.08 -6.89
N LEU A 47 -23.48 -9.10 -6.31
CA LEU A 47 -22.92 -7.79 -5.97
C LEU A 47 -21.84 -7.91 -4.88
N ILE A 48 -22.13 -8.63 -3.80
CA ILE A 48 -21.20 -8.86 -2.69
C ILE A 48 -19.93 -9.54 -3.20
N PHE A 49 -20.08 -10.52 -4.10
CA PHE A 49 -18.94 -11.19 -4.73
C PHE A 49 -18.10 -10.23 -5.58
N LYS A 50 -18.72 -9.42 -6.45
CA LYS A 50 -18.00 -8.43 -7.28
C LYS A 50 -17.22 -7.42 -6.42
N VAL A 51 -17.85 -6.89 -5.36
CA VAL A 51 -17.21 -5.93 -4.46
C VAL A 51 -16.05 -6.57 -3.69
N SER A 52 -16.25 -7.77 -3.15
CA SER A 52 -15.20 -8.50 -2.43
C SER A 52 -14.02 -8.81 -3.36
N PHE A 53 -14.30 -9.22 -4.61
CA PHE A 53 -13.28 -9.46 -5.62
C PHE A 53 -12.45 -8.19 -5.90
N CYS A 54 -13.08 -7.03 -6.07
CA CYS A 54 -12.39 -5.76 -6.24
C CYS A 54 -11.50 -5.40 -5.04
N ILE A 55 -11.97 -5.62 -3.81
CA ILE A 55 -11.19 -5.39 -2.58
C ILE A 55 -9.95 -6.29 -2.55
N TYR A 56 -10.10 -7.58 -2.84
CA TYR A 56 -8.96 -8.50 -2.90
C TYR A 56 -7.96 -8.12 -3.99
N LEU A 57 -8.43 -7.63 -5.14
CA LEU A 57 -7.55 -7.16 -6.22
C LEU A 57 -6.71 -5.94 -5.78
N CYS A 58 -7.32 -5.00 -5.05
CA CYS A 58 -6.61 -3.84 -4.48
C CYS A 58 -5.63 -4.25 -3.38
N ALA A 59 -5.93 -5.31 -2.63
CA ALA A 59 -5.07 -5.77 -1.53
C ALA A 59 -3.73 -6.35 -2.00
N ILE A 60 -3.63 -6.86 -3.23
CA ILE A 60 -2.41 -7.47 -3.77
C ILE A 60 -1.21 -6.50 -3.75
N PRO A 61 -1.26 -5.33 -4.42
CA PRO A 61 -0.15 -4.38 -4.41
C PRO A 61 0.16 -3.87 -3.00
N TYR A 62 -0.86 -3.66 -2.17
CA TYR A 62 -0.69 -3.27 -0.76
C TYR A 62 0.15 -4.29 0.02
N ILE A 63 -0.19 -5.59 -0.07
CA ILE A 63 0.54 -6.66 0.62
C ILE A 63 1.99 -6.72 0.13
N ILE A 64 2.22 -6.59 -1.18
CA ILE A 64 3.58 -6.56 -1.76
C ILE A 64 4.36 -5.37 -1.20
N ALA A 65 3.76 -4.18 -1.16
CA ALA A 65 4.37 -2.99 -0.57
C ALA A 65 4.76 -3.21 0.89
N LEU A 66 3.88 -3.84 1.67
CA LEU A 66 4.10 -4.13 3.09
C LEU A 66 5.27 -5.10 3.31
N PHE A 67 5.43 -6.13 2.48
CA PHE A 67 6.60 -7.00 2.52
C PHE A 67 7.90 -6.29 2.14
N LYS A 68 7.86 -5.40 1.14
CA LYS A 68 9.03 -4.58 0.78
C LYS A 68 9.39 -3.58 1.85
N LEU A 69 8.40 -2.99 2.52
CA LEU A 69 8.60 -2.12 3.67
C LEU A 69 9.24 -2.89 4.83
N ASN A 70 8.79 -4.13 5.11
CA ASN A 70 9.41 -4.99 6.12
C ASN A 70 10.89 -5.24 5.84
N LYS A 71 11.20 -5.55 4.57
CA LYS A 71 12.57 -5.76 4.13
C LYS A 71 13.41 -4.49 4.33
N LEU A 72 12.87 -3.32 3.96
CA LEU A 72 13.52 -2.03 4.16
C LEU A 72 13.79 -1.75 5.65
N CYS A 73 12.81 -1.99 6.53
CA CYS A 73 12.97 -1.84 7.98
C CYS A 73 14.10 -2.73 8.53
N LYS A 74 14.18 -3.98 8.07
CA LYS A 74 15.26 -4.91 8.44
C LYS A 74 16.64 -4.44 7.95
N LEU A 75 16.72 -3.81 6.78
CA LEU A 75 17.97 -3.22 6.27
C LEU A 75 18.43 -2.04 7.14
N VAL A 76 17.49 -1.21 7.60
CA VAL A 76 17.77 -0.12 8.53
C VAL A 76 18.29 -0.64 9.87
N ILE A 77 17.64 -1.67 10.45
CA ILE A 77 18.10 -2.31 11.71
C ILE A 77 19.52 -2.86 11.57
N LYS A 78 19.86 -3.40 10.39
CA LYS A 78 21.19 -3.99 10.10
C LYS A 78 22.25 -2.95 9.74
N ASN A 79 21.96 -1.65 9.84
CA ASN A 79 22.84 -0.55 9.39
C ASN A 79 23.26 -0.67 7.91
N LYS A 80 22.43 -1.31 7.07
CA LYS A 80 22.64 -1.48 5.61
C LYS A 80 21.64 -0.64 4.81
N SER A 81 21.31 0.54 5.33
CA SER A 81 20.30 1.45 4.77
C SER A 81 20.67 1.93 3.38
N PHE A 82 21.94 2.22 3.10
CA PHE A 82 22.43 2.67 1.79
C PHE A 82 22.93 1.48 0.98
N SER A 83 22.00 0.71 0.43
CA SER A 83 22.30 -0.46 -0.40
C SER A 83 21.37 -0.51 -1.62
N ASN A 84 21.79 -1.22 -2.68
CA ASN A 84 20.93 -1.47 -3.84
C ASN A 84 19.58 -2.07 -3.43
N GLU A 85 19.59 -2.94 -2.42
CA GLU A 85 18.37 -3.55 -1.92
C GLU A 85 17.38 -2.53 -1.34
N SER A 86 17.85 -1.53 -0.59
CA SER A 86 17.00 -0.47 -0.05
C SER A 86 16.38 0.37 -1.16
N ILE A 87 17.18 0.73 -2.17
CA ILE A 87 16.74 1.51 -3.34
C ILE A 87 15.68 0.72 -4.12
N THR A 88 15.91 -0.57 -4.37
CA THR A 88 14.93 -1.44 -5.04
C THR A 88 13.66 -1.59 -4.21
N CYS A 89 13.75 -1.69 -2.88
CA CYS A 89 12.56 -1.73 -2.02
C CYS A 89 11.74 -0.45 -2.15
N LEU A 90 12.35 0.73 -2.07
CA LEU A 90 11.67 2.02 -2.23
C LEU A 90 11.01 2.18 -3.60
N LYS A 91 11.73 1.84 -4.69
CA LYS A 91 11.16 1.86 -6.05
C LYS A 91 9.98 0.89 -6.17
N THR A 92 10.07 -0.30 -5.58
CA THR A 92 8.97 -1.27 -5.61
C THR A 92 7.76 -0.77 -4.83
N ILE A 93 7.97 -0.16 -3.65
CA ILE A 93 6.88 0.43 -2.86
C ILE A 93 6.17 1.52 -3.65
N ALA A 94 6.92 2.41 -4.33
CA ALA A 94 6.34 3.44 -5.18
C ALA A 94 5.45 2.86 -6.29
N ILE A 95 5.96 1.85 -7.00
CA ILE A 95 5.19 1.15 -8.05
C ILE A 95 3.93 0.50 -7.48
N CYS A 96 4.03 -0.12 -6.29
CA CYS A 96 2.88 -0.74 -5.65
C CYS A 96 1.80 0.28 -5.30
N VAL A 97 2.16 1.41 -4.65
CA VAL A 97 1.22 2.48 -4.29
C VAL A 97 0.55 3.06 -5.54
N PHE A 98 1.31 3.29 -6.61
CA PHE A 98 0.76 3.78 -7.87
C PHE A 98 -0.18 2.76 -8.53
N SER A 99 0.19 1.48 -8.53
CA SER A 99 -0.65 0.41 -9.07
C SER A 99 -1.93 0.21 -8.26
N GLU A 100 -1.87 0.34 -6.93
CA GLU A 100 -3.02 0.26 -6.04
C GLU A 100 -4.03 1.37 -6.35
N MET A 101 -3.56 2.59 -6.55
CA MET A 101 -4.39 3.72 -6.99
C MET A 101 -5.08 3.43 -8.32
N LEU A 102 -4.35 2.92 -9.33
CA LEU A 102 -4.94 2.59 -10.63
C LEU A 102 -5.99 1.48 -10.51
N ILE A 103 -5.67 0.40 -9.81
CA ILE A 103 -6.59 -0.72 -9.60
C ILE A 103 -7.85 -0.23 -8.86
N PHE A 104 -7.70 0.64 -7.87
CA PHE A 104 -8.83 1.22 -7.14
C PHE A 104 -9.76 2.03 -8.06
N ILE A 105 -9.19 2.89 -8.92
CA ILE A 105 -9.98 3.68 -9.88
C ILE A 105 -10.71 2.77 -10.86
N PHE A 106 -10.01 1.77 -11.43
CA PHE A 106 -10.62 0.81 -12.34
C PHE A 106 -11.70 -0.03 -11.66
N ALA A 107 -11.48 -0.49 -10.43
CA ALA A 107 -12.45 -1.22 -9.65
C ALA A 107 -13.70 -0.38 -9.34
N SER A 108 -13.52 0.89 -8.99
CA SER A 108 -14.62 1.83 -8.74
C SER A 108 -15.46 2.06 -10.00
N LEU A 109 -14.81 2.28 -11.15
CA LEU A 109 -15.50 2.39 -12.44
C LEU A 109 -16.20 1.10 -12.83
N PHE A 110 -15.55 -0.06 -12.66
CA PHE A 110 -16.15 -1.36 -12.94
C PHE A 110 -17.42 -1.58 -12.12
N LEU A 111 -17.38 -1.28 -10.82
CA LEU A 111 -18.55 -1.40 -9.93
C LEU A 111 -19.66 -0.42 -10.32
N LYS A 112 -19.33 0.83 -10.70
CA LYS A 112 -20.29 1.81 -11.21
C LYS A 112 -21.01 1.29 -12.45
N PHE A 113 -20.29 0.79 -13.46
CA PHE A 113 -20.92 0.32 -14.70
C PHE A 113 -21.70 -1.00 -14.54
N ASN A 114 -21.33 -1.82 -13.55
CA ASN A 114 -21.97 -3.12 -13.32
C ASN A 114 -23.12 -3.08 -12.31
N THR A 115 -23.32 -1.96 -11.60
CA THR A 115 -24.28 -1.88 -10.50
C THR A 115 -24.90 -0.48 -10.42
N ASN A 116 -26.22 -0.41 -10.27
CA ASN A 116 -26.95 0.88 -10.17
C ASN A 116 -26.94 1.48 -8.75
N ILE A 117 -26.12 0.93 -7.84
CA ILE A 117 -26.09 1.34 -6.43
C ILE A 117 -25.14 2.52 -6.22
N PHE A 118 -24.06 2.58 -7.01
CA PHE A 118 -23.01 3.57 -6.84
C PHE A 118 -23.23 4.77 -7.74
N ASN A 119 -23.53 5.93 -7.14
CA ASN A 119 -23.70 7.19 -7.86
C ASN A 119 -22.40 7.99 -7.93
N ASP A 120 -22.27 8.79 -8.99
CA ASP A 120 -21.11 9.65 -9.27
C ASP A 120 -20.80 10.61 -8.12
N PHE A 121 -21.84 11.18 -7.51
CA PHE A 121 -21.72 12.09 -6.37
C PHE A 121 -20.97 11.46 -5.18
N THR A 122 -21.07 10.14 -5.01
CA THR A 122 -20.42 9.43 -3.89
C THR A 122 -19.05 8.87 -4.27
N MET A 123 -18.88 8.37 -5.50
CA MET A 123 -17.66 7.68 -5.93
C MET A 123 -16.55 8.64 -6.37
N ILE A 124 -16.88 9.72 -7.08
CA ILE A 124 -15.89 10.65 -7.62
C ILE A 124 -15.04 11.29 -6.52
N PRO A 125 -15.62 11.80 -5.41
CA PRO A 125 -14.83 12.38 -4.33
C PRO A 125 -13.84 11.39 -3.70
N ILE A 126 -14.23 10.11 -3.57
CA ILE A 126 -13.39 9.05 -3.01
C ILE A 126 -12.21 8.75 -3.93
N MET A 127 -12.44 8.64 -5.24
CA MET A 127 -11.38 8.42 -6.23
C MET A 127 -10.38 9.59 -6.26
N ILE A 128 -10.87 10.83 -6.17
CA ILE A 128 -10.02 12.02 -6.10
C ILE A 128 -9.19 12.01 -4.82
N LEU A 129 -9.80 11.73 -3.66
CA LEU A 129 -9.11 11.69 -2.38
C LEU A 129 -7.96 10.67 -2.37
N ILE A 130 -8.22 9.46 -2.87
CA ILE A 130 -7.20 8.42 -2.97
C ILE A 130 -6.06 8.84 -3.91
N SER A 131 -6.39 9.47 -5.04
CA SER A 131 -5.38 9.99 -5.97
C SER A 131 -4.49 11.05 -5.33
N ILE A 132 -5.09 11.98 -4.57
CA ILE A 132 -4.37 13.03 -3.83
C ILE A 132 -3.40 12.45 -2.80
N ILE A 133 -3.71 11.29 -2.21
CA ILE A 133 -2.84 10.63 -1.22
C ILE A 133 -1.75 9.80 -1.91
N CYS A 134 -2.12 8.99 -2.91
CA CYS A 134 -1.21 8.05 -3.56
C CYS A 134 -0.15 8.74 -4.41
N ILE A 135 -0.47 9.84 -5.09
CA ILE A 135 0.48 10.55 -5.97
C ILE A 135 1.67 11.10 -5.17
N PRO A 136 1.49 11.92 -4.10
CA PRO A 136 2.59 12.39 -3.27
C PRO A 136 3.38 11.26 -2.61
N LEU A 137 2.72 10.20 -2.14
CA LEU A 137 3.41 9.05 -1.54
C LEU A 137 4.31 8.33 -2.55
N THR A 138 3.82 8.15 -3.79
CA THR A 138 4.60 7.56 -4.88
C THR A 138 5.82 8.42 -5.21
N LEU A 139 5.62 9.73 -5.38
CA LEU A 139 6.70 10.67 -5.67
C LEU A 139 7.72 10.71 -4.54
N LEU A 140 7.26 10.75 -3.28
CA LEU A 140 8.12 10.75 -2.10
C LEU A 140 8.99 9.49 -2.04
N CYS A 141 8.42 8.31 -2.31
CA CYS A 141 9.18 7.06 -2.35
C CYS A 141 10.23 7.05 -3.47
N LEU A 142 9.91 7.59 -4.65
CA LEU A 142 10.87 7.71 -5.75
C LEU A 142 11.99 8.70 -5.44
N VAL A 143 11.66 9.87 -4.88
CA VAL A 143 12.65 10.86 -4.42
C VAL A 143 13.58 10.23 -3.38
N PHE A 144 13.05 9.51 -2.40
CA PHE A 144 13.90 8.79 -1.45
C PHE A 144 14.75 7.72 -2.11
N ALA A 145 14.23 6.98 -3.10
CA ALA A 145 15.04 6.00 -3.81
C ALA A 145 16.25 6.66 -4.49
N GLU A 146 16.07 7.84 -5.07
CA GLU A 146 17.13 8.61 -5.72
C GLU A 146 18.13 9.19 -4.71
N LEU A 147 17.65 9.74 -3.60
CA LEU A 147 18.52 10.24 -2.52
C LEU A 147 19.38 9.12 -1.93
N PHE A 148 18.81 7.91 -1.76
CA PHE A 148 19.56 6.75 -1.28
C PHE A 148 20.55 6.22 -2.31
N TYR A 149 20.26 6.37 -3.60
CA TYR A 149 21.20 6.07 -4.68
C TYR A 149 22.41 7.00 -4.62
N ASN A 150 22.17 8.32 -4.60
CA ASN A 150 23.25 9.31 -4.53
C ASN A 150 24.10 9.15 -3.26
N ALA A 151 23.46 8.92 -2.11
CA ALA A 151 24.17 8.69 -0.85
C ALA A 151 25.02 7.40 -0.87
N LYS A 152 24.55 6.37 -1.59
CA LYS A 152 25.32 5.13 -1.78
C LYS A 152 26.53 5.39 -2.68
N GLU A 153 26.37 6.11 -3.78
CA GLU A 153 27.47 6.43 -4.72
C GLU A 153 28.59 7.19 -4.02
N ILE A 154 28.27 8.24 -3.25
CA ILE A 154 29.23 8.99 -2.43
C ILE A 154 29.97 8.07 -1.44
N LYS A 155 29.23 7.15 -0.82
CA LYS A 155 29.82 6.18 0.12
C LYS A 155 30.78 5.23 -0.59
N ASP A 156 30.39 4.69 -1.74
CA ASP A 156 31.20 3.75 -2.51
C ASP A 156 32.49 4.43 -3.05
N GLU A 157 32.42 5.69 -3.49
CA GLU A 157 33.60 6.48 -3.91
C GLU A 157 34.56 6.73 -2.75
N ASN A 158 34.04 7.07 -1.58
CA ASN A 158 34.86 7.27 -0.38
C ASN A 158 35.50 5.96 0.11
N ASP A 159 34.78 4.84 0.01
CA ASP A 159 35.32 3.51 0.36
C ASP A 159 36.41 3.04 -0.64
N GLN A 160 36.48 3.60 -1.85
CA GLN A 160 37.50 3.29 -2.87
C GLN A 160 38.78 4.13 -2.80
N THR A 161 38.77 5.24 -2.06
CA THR A 161 39.89 6.20 -1.99
C THR A 161 40.73 6.09 -0.72
N ILE A 162 40.30 5.28 0.25
CA ILE A 162 40.97 5.04 1.54
C ILE A 162 41.80 3.76 1.49
#